data_AF-K7F623-F1
#
_entry.id   AF-K7F623-F1
#
_cell.length_a   1.000
_cell.length_b   1.000
_cell.length_c   1.000
_cell.angle_alpha   90.00
_cell.angle_beta   90.00
_cell.angle_gamma   90.00
#
_symmetry.space_group_name_H-M   'P 1'
#
loop_
_entity.id
_entity.type
_entity.pdbx_description
1 polymer ?
#
loop_
_entity_poly.entity_id
_entity_poly.type
_entity_poly.pdbx_seq_one_letter_code
_entity_poly.pdbx_strand_id
1 'polypeptide(L)'
;MPVTARLDPFAAFDYSLVSKPMIARDHGDMDLKGEFYGVGKHTESPFSPAPFLLPDEGDRMLLLGLSEFSANSAAFVYFTAGALRKKLTDSMIPKRSPIRLNTRSLGLFCPQVSQPGAGHCWIWAKPPPGLAPGPRPWAPP
;
A
#
# COMPACT_ATOMS: atom_id res chain seq x y z
N MET A 1 19.63 14.26 -10.62
CA MET A 1 19.59 14.44 -9.15
C MET A 1 18.25 13.89 -8.70
N PRO A 2 18.21 12.96 -7.72
CA PRO A 2 16.94 12.41 -7.26
C PRO A 2 16.13 13.49 -6.55
N VAL A 3 14.87 13.66 -6.96
CA VAL A 3 13.92 14.58 -6.34
C VAL A 3 12.88 13.74 -5.62
N THR A 4 12.99 13.71 -4.29
CA THR A 4 12.13 12.89 -3.43
C THR A 4 11.31 13.75 -2.49
N ALA A 5 10.08 13.32 -2.22
CA ALA A 5 9.20 13.92 -1.22
C ALA A 5 8.88 12.86 -0.17
N ARG A 6 9.12 13.19 1.11
CA ARG A 6 8.68 12.34 2.21
C ARG A 6 7.17 12.47 2.38
N LEU A 7 6.45 11.36 2.25
CA LEU A 7 5.00 11.34 2.42
C LEU A 7 4.64 11.10 3.89
N ASP A 8 5.30 10.14 4.53
CA ASP A 8 5.02 9.77 5.91
C ASP A 8 6.26 9.14 6.61
N PRO A 9 6.13 8.60 7.84
CA PRO A 9 7.26 7.95 8.53
C PRO A 9 7.79 6.69 7.85
N PHE A 10 7.04 6.05 6.97
CA PHE A 10 7.35 4.78 6.33
C PHE A 10 7.78 4.94 4.87
N ALA A 11 7.18 5.86 4.12
CA ALA A 11 7.34 6.00 2.67
C ALA A 11 7.77 7.41 2.22
N ALA A 12 8.63 7.44 1.20
CA ALA A 12 8.97 8.61 0.40
C ALA A 12 8.69 8.33 -1.07
N PHE A 13 8.32 9.35 -1.83
CA PHE A 13 8.00 9.25 -3.25
C PHE A 13 9.06 9.94 -4.09
N ASP A 14 9.57 9.24 -5.11
CA ASP A 14 10.52 9.76 -6.07
C ASP A 14 9.82 10.12 -7.38
N TYR A 15 9.85 11.42 -7.66
CA TYR A 15 9.27 12.04 -8.85
C TYR A 15 10.36 12.68 -9.71
N SER A 16 11.57 12.13 -9.67
CA SER A 16 12.64 12.51 -10.58
C SER A 16 12.22 12.32 -12.02
N LEU A 17 12.61 13.27 -12.86
CA LEU A 17 12.47 13.14 -14.31
C LEU A 17 13.37 12.01 -14.81
N VAL A 18 12.79 11.02 -15.49
CA VAL A 18 13.54 9.91 -16.11
C VAL A 18 13.99 10.25 -17.52
N SER A 19 13.31 11.20 -18.16
CA SER A 19 13.61 11.71 -19.49
C SER A 19 13.49 13.24 -19.50
N LYS A 20 13.91 13.88 -20.60
CA LYS A 20 13.67 15.31 -20.77
C LYS A 20 12.18 15.52 -21.09
N PRO A 21 11.52 16.53 -20.48
CA PRO A 21 10.16 16.89 -20.85
C PRO A 21 10.04 17.09 -22.36
N MET A 22 9.02 16.48 -22.96
CA MET A 22 8.69 16.67 -24.36
C MET A 22 7.68 17.80 -24.46
N ILE A 23 7.94 18.77 -25.33
CA ILE A 23 7.02 19.89 -25.58
C ILE A 23 6.48 19.73 -26.98
N ALA A 24 5.19 19.44 -27.09
CA ALA A 24 4.44 19.42 -28.33
C ALA A 24 3.81 20.80 -28.61
N ARG A 25 3.03 20.92 -29.68
CA ARG A 25 2.39 22.19 -30.07
C ARG A 25 1.26 22.59 -29.12
N ASP A 26 0.62 21.60 -28.52
CA ASP A 26 -0.63 21.69 -27.77
C ASP A 26 -0.54 21.10 -26.36
N HIS A 27 0.46 20.26 -26.07
CA HIS A 27 0.70 19.67 -24.76
C HIS A 27 2.19 19.56 -24.42
N GLY A 28 2.49 19.24 -23.16
CA GLY A 28 3.84 18.93 -22.71
C GLY A 28 3.83 17.68 -21.84
N ASP A 29 4.65 16.70 -22.20
CA ASP A 29 4.77 15.42 -21.49
C ASP A 29 5.97 15.42 -20.56
N MET A 30 5.79 14.86 -19.38
CA MET A 30 6.84 14.72 -18.37
C MET A 30 6.86 13.30 -17.81
N ASP A 31 7.93 12.57 -18.11
CA ASP A 31 8.11 11.22 -17.55
C ASP A 31 8.73 11.32 -16.15
N LEU A 32 7.96 10.91 -15.14
CA LEU A 32 8.38 10.83 -13.75
C LEU A 32 8.68 9.39 -13.36
N LYS A 33 9.66 9.18 -12.48
CA LYS A 33 10.05 7.85 -12.00
C LYS A 33 8.89 7.12 -11.30
N GLY A 34 8.16 7.82 -10.43
CA GLY A 34 6.94 7.32 -9.81
C GLY A 34 7.16 6.19 -8.79
N GLU A 35 8.32 6.13 -8.14
CA GLU A 35 8.66 5.02 -7.24
C GLU A 35 8.51 5.41 -5.76
N PHE A 36 7.97 4.49 -4.95
CA PHE A 36 7.93 4.63 -3.49
C PHE A 36 9.11 3.91 -2.83
N TYR A 37 9.75 4.58 -1.88
CA TYR A 37 10.87 4.07 -1.10
C TYR A 37 10.59 4.04 0.40
N GLY A 38 11.19 3.07 1.10
CA GLY A 38 11.20 3.02 2.55
C GLY A 38 12.05 4.14 3.17
N VAL A 39 11.52 4.87 4.13
CA VAL A 39 12.27 5.87 4.90
C VAL A 39 13.29 5.15 5.80
N GLY A 40 14.59 5.37 5.57
CA GLY A 40 15.70 4.82 6.37
C GLY A 40 16.39 3.60 5.77
N LYS A 41 15.68 2.77 5.00
CA LYS A 41 16.29 1.79 4.09
C LYS A 41 15.73 2.06 2.70
N HIS A 42 16.57 2.64 1.85
CA HIS A 42 16.25 2.85 0.44
C HIS A 42 16.22 1.48 -0.26
N THR A 43 15.13 0.75 -0.02
CA THR A 43 14.86 -0.54 -0.63
C THR A 43 14.19 -0.25 -1.96
N GLU A 44 14.89 -0.57 -3.04
CA GLU A 44 14.29 -0.51 -4.38
C GLU A 44 13.14 -1.52 -4.49
N SER A 45 12.15 -1.13 -5.27
CA SER A 45 11.03 -1.98 -5.60
C SER A 45 11.51 -3.19 -6.43
N PRO A 46 11.09 -4.42 -6.09
CA PRO A 46 11.42 -5.61 -6.90
C PRO A 46 10.59 -5.68 -8.19
N PHE A 47 9.67 -4.74 -8.41
CA PHE A 47 8.80 -4.70 -9.58
C PHE A 47 9.46 -3.94 -10.72
N SER A 48 9.09 -4.25 -11.96
CA SER A 48 9.56 -3.50 -13.13
C SER A 48 8.45 -2.57 -13.64
N PRO A 49 8.80 -1.33 -14.06
CA PRO A 49 7.83 -0.44 -14.70
C PRO A 49 7.40 -1.01 -16.05
N ALA A 50 6.09 -0.96 -16.30
CA ALA A 50 5.49 -1.29 -17.59
C ALA A 50 5.03 0.00 -18.28
N PRO A 51 5.15 0.11 -19.62
CA PRO A 51 4.55 1.21 -20.37
C PRO A 51 3.04 1.26 -20.14
N PHE A 52 2.52 2.45 -19.94
CA PHE A 52 1.08 2.68 -19.87
C PHE A 52 0.74 3.92 -20.70
N LEU A 53 -0.48 3.96 -21.22
CA LEU A 53 -0.95 5.07 -22.05
C LEU A 53 -1.94 5.92 -21.26
N LEU A 54 -1.81 7.22 -21.42
CA LEU A 54 -2.77 8.18 -20.92
C LEU A 54 -3.84 8.45 -21.99
N PRO A 55 -5.11 8.62 -21.60
CA PRO A 55 -6.15 9.00 -22.55
C PRO A 55 -5.90 10.41 -23.08
N ASP A 56 -6.11 10.60 -24.37
CA ASP A 56 -6.03 11.91 -25.02
C ASP A 56 -7.32 12.70 -24.74
N GLU A 57 -7.38 13.37 -23.58
CA GLU A 57 -8.47 14.29 -23.21
C GLU A 57 -8.00 15.74 -23.37
N GLY A 58 -8.20 16.29 -24.57
CA GLY A 58 -7.77 17.65 -24.95
C GLY A 58 -8.48 18.81 -24.22
N ASP A 59 -9.35 18.54 -23.25
CA ASP A 59 -10.08 19.56 -22.47
C ASP A 59 -9.54 19.72 -21.03
N ARG A 60 -8.45 19.03 -20.68
CA ARG A 60 -7.85 19.07 -19.33
C ARG A 60 -6.50 19.77 -19.34
N MET A 61 -6.29 20.68 -18.39
CA MET A 61 -5.03 21.42 -18.23
C MET A 61 -3.87 20.56 -17.71
N LEU A 62 -4.18 19.45 -17.03
CA LEU A 62 -3.20 18.52 -16.47
C LEU A 62 -3.79 17.12 -16.43
N LEU A 63 -3.02 16.16 -16.94
CA LEU A 63 -3.32 14.74 -16.85
C LEU A 63 -2.20 14.02 -16.12
N LEU A 64 -2.56 13.26 -15.09
CA LEU A 64 -1.62 12.51 -14.27
C LEU A 64 -1.90 11.03 -14.40
N GLY A 65 -0.86 10.29 -14.77
CA GLY A 65 -0.88 8.85 -14.91
C GLY A 65 -0.18 8.16 -13.76
N LEU A 66 -0.83 7.16 -13.17
CA LEU A 66 -0.22 6.32 -12.16
C LEU A 66 -0.05 4.90 -12.71
N SER A 67 1.20 4.44 -12.78
CA SER A 67 1.51 3.10 -13.26
C SER A 67 1.22 2.05 -12.19
N GLU A 68 0.97 0.81 -12.62
CA GLU A 68 0.87 -0.33 -11.71
C GLU A 68 2.14 -0.50 -10.87
N PHE A 69 3.31 -0.21 -11.45
CA PHE A 69 4.59 -0.18 -10.75
C PHE A 69 4.60 0.81 -9.58
N SER A 70 4.01 2.00 -9.76
CA SER A 70 3.92 3.00 -8.68
C SER A 70 3.06 2.47 -7.53
N ALA A 71 1.92 1.84 -7.84
CA ALA A 71 1.04 1.24 -6.83
C ALA A 71 1.70 0.04 -6.13
N ASN A 72 2.38 -0.82 -6.88
CA ASN A 72 3.05 -2.02 -6.35
C ASN A 72 4.27 -1.66 -5.48
N SER A 73 5.06 -0.65 -5.86
CA SER A 73 6.16 -0.14 -5.03
C SER A 73 5.65 0.42 -3.70
N ALA A 74 4.56 1.20 -3.71
CA ALA A 74 3.92 1.69 -2.48
C ALA A 74 3.46 0.53 -1.59
N ALA A 75 2.73 -0.43 -2.16
CA ALA A 75 2.25 -1.61 -1.44
C ALA A 75 3.40 -2.39 -0.79
N PHE A 76 4.53 -2.54 -1.50
CA PHE A 76 5.71 -3.21 -0.97
C PHE A 76 6.36 -2.45 0.19
N VAL A 77 6.52 -1.13 0.10
CA VAL A 77 7.09 -0.32 1.19
C VAL A 77 6.23 -0.40 2.44
N TYR A 78 4.90 -0.22 2.33
CA TYR A 78 4.01 -0.31 3.48
C TYR A 78 3.92 -1.72 4.07
N PHE A 79 4.02 -2.75 3.22
CA PHE A 79 4.03 -4.14 3.65
C PHE A 79 5.30 -4.50 4.42
N THR A 80 6.47 -4.11 3.90
CA THR A 80 7.78 -4.37 4.53
C THR A 80 7.99 -3.54 5.79
N ALA A 81 7.44 -2.32 5.83
CA ALA A 81 7.42 -1.48 7.02
C ALA A 81 6.50 -2.02 8.14
N GLY A 82 5.65 -3.02 7.87
CA GLY A 82 4.71 -3.56 8.85
C GLY A 82 3.54 -2.62 9.19
N ALA A 83 3.35 -1.55 8.40
CA ALA A 83 2.26 -0.59 8.58
C ALA A 83 0.89 -1.20 8.27
N LEU A 84 0.84 -2.24 7.44
CA LEU A 84 -0.38 -2.95 7.04
C LEU A 84 -0.85 -4.01 8.07
N ARG A 85 -0.78 -3.67 9.36
CA ARG A 85 -1.29 -4.50 10.46
C ARG A 85 -2.14 -3.67 11.39
N LYS A 86 -3.35 -4.14 11.68
CA LYS A 86 -4.25 -3.49 12.63
C LYS A 86 -4.76 -4.50 13.65
N LYS A 87 -4.64 -4.13 14.93
CA LYS A 87 -5.30 -4.85 16.01
C LYS A 87 -6.74 -4.36 16.09
N LEU A 88 -7.69 -5.23 15.76
CA LEU A 88 -9.11 -4.94 15.86
C LEU A 88 -9.60 -5.38 17.25
N THR A 89 -10.18 -4.44 17.98
CA THR A 89 -10.82 -4.67 19.28
C THR A 89 -12.32 -4.51 19.15
N ASP A 90 -13.10 -5.13 20.05
CA ASP A 90 -14.56 -5.05 20.02
C ASP A 90 -15.09 -3.60 20.04
N SER A 91 -14.36 -2.68 20.69
CA SER A 91 -14.67 -1.25 20.73
C SER A 91 -14.63 -0.55 19.36
N MET A 92 -13.93 -1.11 18.37
CA MET A 92 -13.85 -0.56 17.01
C MET A 92 -15.01 -1.04 16.13
N ILE A 93 -15.81 -2.01 16.58
CA ILE A 93 -16.96 -2.51 15.83
C ILE A 93 -18.17 -1.61 16.11
N PRO A 94 -18.83 -1.05 15.07
CA PRO A 94 -20.04 -0.27 15.25
C PRO A 94 -21.11 -1.05 16.03
N LYS A 95 -21.78 -0.40 16.98
CA LYS A 95 -22.77 -1.06 17.87
C LYS A 95 -23.92 -1.75 17.14
N ARG A 96 -24.20 -1.33 15.90
CA ARG A 96 -25.23 -1.87 14.99
C ARG A 96 -24.82 -3.18 14.30
N SER A 97 -23.55 -3.58 14.36
CA SER A 97 -23.11 -4.83 13.74
C SER A 97 -23.73 -6.04 14.47
N PRO A 98 -24.31 -7.01 13.75
CA PRO A 98 -24.81 -8.25 14.34
C PRO A 98 -23.69 -9.15 14.87
N ILE A 99 -22.47 -8.97 14.35
CA ILE A 99 -21.27 -9.73 14.73
C ILE A 99 -20.34 -8.85 15.55
N ARG A 100 -19.89 -9.39 16.69
CA ARG A 100 -18.97 -8.74 17.62
C ARG A 100 -17.72 -9.58 17.85
N LEU A 101 -16.63 -8.95 18.29
CA LEU A 101 -15.39 -9.60 18.67
C LEU A 101 -15.44 -9.98 20.16
N ASN A 102 -16.48 -10.71 20.53
CA ASN A 102 -16.58 -11.30 21.86
C ASN A 102 -16.79 -12.82 21.75
N THR A 103 -16.44 -13.51 22.83
CA THR A 103 -16.39 -14.97 22.90
C THR A 103 -17.79 -15.60 22.80
N ARG A 104 -18.86 -14.82 23.06
CA ARG A 104 -20.25 -15.25 22.93
C ARG A 104 -20.74 -15.24 21.47
N SER A 105 -20.39 -14.22 20.68
CA SER A 105 -20.74 -14.16 19.25
C SER A 105 -19.85 -15.05 18.39
N LEU A 106 -18.55 -15.19 18.73
CA LEU A 106 -17.65 -16.11 18.05
C LEU A 106 -17.88 -17.57 18.45
N GLY A 107 -18.36 -17.83 19.67
CA GLY A 107 -18.72 -19.17 20.15
C GLY A 107 -19.81 -19.86 19.32
N LEU A 108 -20.65 -19.09 18.62
CA LEU A 108 -21.63 -19.61 17.66
C LEU A 108 -20.98 -20.25 16.42
N PHE A 109 -19.77 -19.80 16.06
CA PHE A 109 -19.05 -20.29 14.88
C PHE A 109 -17.87 -21.20 15.27
N CYS A 110 -17.23 -20.95 16.41
CA CYS A 110 -16.12 -21.72 16.95
C CYS A 110 -16.32 -21.94 18.46
N PRO A 111 -16.92 -23.07 18.89
CA PRO A 111 -17.23 -23.33 20.30
C PRO A 111 -15.99 -23.38 21.21
N GLN A 112 -14.80 -23.65 20.64
CA GLN A 112 -13.52 -23.66 21.36
C GLN A 112 -13.07 -22.26 21.84
N VAL A 113 -13.64 -21.17 21.30
CA VAL A 113 -13.29 -19.77 21.65
C VAL A 113 -14.24 -19.21 22.72
N SER A 114 -15.14 -20.01 23.27
CA SER A 114 -16.17 -19.58 24.24
C SER A 114 -15.65 -19.28 25.66
N GLN A 115 -14.33 -19.30 25.88
CA GLN A 115 -13.74 -18.95 27.18
C GLN A 115 -13.82 -17.43 27.43
N PRO A 116 -14.08 -16.96 28.67
CA PRO A 116 -14.18 -15.54 28.97
C PRO A 116 -12.82 -14.83 28.82
N GLY A 117 -12.66 -14.08 27.73
CA GLY A 117 -11.47 -13.27 27.45
C GLY A 117 -11.76 -12.20 26.40
N ALA A 118 -11.06 -11.06 26.48
CA ALA A 118 -11.23 -9.97 25.52
C ALA A 118 -10.77 -10.41 24.12
N GLY A 119 -11.74 -10.60 23.21
CA GLY A 119 -11.49 -10.93 21.83
C GLY A 119 -10.75 -9.79 21.14
N HIS A 120 -9.53 -10.06 20.69
CA HIS A 120 -8.81 -9.19 19.78
C HIS A 120 -8.46 -10.02 18.55
N CYS A 121 -8.68 -9.44 17.38
CA CYS A 121 -8.32 -10.05 16.12
C CYS A 121 -7.22 -9.25 15.46
N TRP A 122 -6.22 -9.94 14.94
CA TRP A 122 -5.17 -9.32 14.14
C TRP A 122 -5.56 -9.41 12.67
N ILE A 123 -5.61 -8.27 12.00
CA ILE A 123 -5.76 -8.20 10.55
C ILE A 123 -4.42 -7.73 10.00
N TRP A 124 -3.89 -8.46 9.03
CA TRP A 124 -2.67 -8.12 8.32
C TRP A 124 -2.84 -8.33 6.82
N ALA A 125 -2.12 -7.54 6.03
CA ALA A 125 -2.05 -7.75 4.60
C ALA A 125 -1.30 -9.05 4.26
N LYS A 126 -1.73 -9.73 3.20
CA LYS A 126 -0.90 -10.75 2.54
C LYS A 126 0.21 -10.05 1.73
N PRO A 127 1.32 -10.73 1.41
CA PRO A 127 2.34 -10.17 0.52
C PRO A 127 1.71 -9.67 -0.80
N PRO A 128 2.18 -8.53 -1.34
CA PRO A 128 1.70 -8.04 -2.62
C PRO A 128 1.95 -9.08 -3.73
N PRO A 129 1.05 -9.18 -4.73
CA PRO A 129 1.21 -10.09 -5.86
C PRO A 129 2.54 -9.80 -6.58
N GLY A 130 3.28 -10.86 -6.92
CA GLY A 130 4.61 -10.76 -7.55
C GLY A 130 5.80 -10.77 -6.60
N LEU A 131 5.59 -10.70 -5.27
CA LEU A 131 6.65 -10.95 -4.29
C LEU A 131 6.82 -12.45 -4.04
N ALA A 132 8.04 -12.98 -4.14
CA ALA A 132 8.32 -14.36 -3.72
C ALA A 132 7.95 -14.56 -2.23
N PRO A 133 7.50 -15.77 -1.83
CA PRO A 133 7.22 -16.08 -0.43
C PRO A 133 8.54 -16.12 0.37
N GLY A 134 9.00 -14.95 0.81
CA GLY A 134 10.14 -14.80 1.71
C GLY A 134 9.75 -14.83 3.18
N PRO A 135 10.74 -14.96 4.09
CA PRO A 135 10.49 -14.90 5.53
C PRO A 135 9.88 -13.53 5.90
N ARG A 136 8.73 -13.58 6.57
CA ARG A 136 8.03 -12.37 7.03
C ARG A 136 8.78 -11.80 8.24
N PRO A 137 9.33 -10.58 8.17
CA PRO A 137 10.12 -10.03 9.28
C PRO A 137 9.31 -9.75 10.55
N TRP A 138 7.98 -9.86 10.48
CA TRP A 138 7.05 -9.50 11.57
C TRP A 138 6.07 -10.61 11.96
N ALA A 139 6.16 -11.82 11.38
CA ALA A 139 5.30 -12.92 11.79
C ALA A 139 5.58 -13.29 13.25
N PRO A 140 4.55 -13.57 14.07
CA PRO A 140 4.80 -14.21 15.36
C PRO A 140 5.53 -15.55 15.13
N PRO A 141 6.39 -15.98 16.07
CA PRO A 141 7.03 -17.30 16.02
C PRO A 141 5.99 -18.43 15.94
#